data_AF-A0A9D6I5W5-F1
#
_entry.id   AF-A0A9D6I5W5-F1
#
_cell.length_a   1.000
_cell.length_b   1.000
_cell.length_c   1.000
_cell.angle_alpha   90.00
_cell.angle_beta   90.00
_cell.angle_gamma   90.00
#
_symmetry.space_group_name_H-M   'P 1'
#
loop_
_entity.id
_entity.type
_entity.pdbx_description
1 polymer ?
#
loop_
_entity_poly.entity_id
_entity_poly.type
_entity_poly.pdbx_seq_one_letter_code
_entity_poly.pdbx_strand_id
1 'polypeptide(L)'
;MALPLPLRNRLAELILDSLHDPKARSALGALARFCGEPEDAPAPPEVVAEFPAALRREHHRFRKELCERTLRAWGVVRDRPLAASDPGLPAALDQATDLFDAGLYFEVHELLEPYWMRAGGATREALQGLIQIAVGFQHLVNGNLEGARMLLEEGSAKAEGKRLEGRDLSGFARAVRVAVAFAVFPRFPRGG
;
A
#
# COMPACT_ATOMS: atom_id res chain seq x y z
N MET A 1 -4.35 12.04 12.17
CA MET A 1 -4.69 12.86 11.01
C MET A 1 -4.11 12.21 9.77
N ALA A 2 -4.83 12.13 8.64
CA ALA A 2 -4.24 11.53 7.43
C ALA A 2 -3.03 12.34 6.94
N LEU A 3 -2.03 11.66 6.38
CA LEU A 3 -0.88 12.33 5.75
C LEU A 3 -1.36 13.24 4.59
N PRO A 4 -0.83 14.47 4.47
CA PRO A 4 -1.07 15.32 3.31
C PRO A 4 -0.66 14.62 2.02
N LEU A 5 -1.39 14.86 0.93
CA LEU A 5 -1.17 14.18 -0.35
C LEU A 5 0.30 14.20 -0.81
N PRO A 6 1.04 15.33 -0.79
CA PRO A 6 2.44 15.33 -1.24
C PRO A 6 3.34 14.43 -0.40
N LEU A 7 3.11 14.36 0.92
CA LEU A 7 3.90 13.53 1.82
C LEU A 7 3.53 12.05 1.67
N ARG A 8 2.24 11.75 1.52
CA ARG A 8 1.76 10.40 1.29
C ARG A 8 2.30 9.82 -0.01
N ASN A 9 2.23 10.58 -1.11
CA ASN A 9 2.73 10.14 -2.41
C ASN A 9 4.23 9.88 -2.36
N ARG A 10 5.00 10.81 -1.77
CA ARG A 10 6.45 10.65 -1.66
C ARG A 10 6.84 9.44 -0.80
N LEU A 11 6.13 9.20 0.30
CA LEU A 11 6.35 8.00 1.11
C LEU A 11 5.97 6.71 0.36
N ALA A 12 4.86 6.71 -0.38
CA ALA A 12 4.46 5.56 -1.18
C ALA A 12 5.49 5.24 -2.28
N GLU A 13 5.98 6.26 -2.99
CA GLU A 13 7.09 6.13 -3.95
C GLU A 13 8.32 5.50 -3.29
N LEU A 14 8.77 6.06 -2.16
CA LEU A 14 9.93 5.51 -1.43
C LEU A 14 9.71 4.04 -1.02
N ILE A 15 8.51 3.69 -0.56
CA ILE A 15 8.17 2.31 -0.18
C ILE A 15 8.21 1.39 -1.40
N LEU A 16 7.61 1.78 -2.52
CA LEU A 16 7.57 0.96 -3.73
C LEU A 16 8.95 0.83 -4.39
N ASP A 17 9.68 1.93 -4.52
CA ASP A 17 11.06 1.94 -5.00
C ASP A 17 11.95 1.04 -4.12
N SER A 18 11.70 1.03 -2.81
CA SER A 18 12.43 0.17 -1.90
C SER A 18 12.29 -1.31 -2.23
N LEU A 19 11.31 -1.77 -3.02
CA LEU A 19 11.16 -3.17 -3.42
C LEU A 19 12.26 -3.64 -4.39
N HIS A 20 12.87 -2.72 -5.16
CA HIS A 20 13.84 -3.04 -6.21
C HIS A 20 15.11 -2.18 -6.21
N ASP A 21 15.12 -1.00 -5.57
CA ASP A 21 16.28 -0.11 -5.49
C ASP A 21 16.95 -0.18 -4.10
N PRO A 22 18.23 -0.62 -4.02
CA PRO A 22 18.97 -0.65 -2.75
C PRO A 22 19.12 0.74 -2.10
N LYS A 23 19.18 1.83 -2.88
CA LYS A 23 19.28 3.19 -2.33
C LYS A 23 17.97 3.60 -1.65
N ALA A 24 16.84 3.40 -2.33
CA ALA A 24 15.52 3.62 -1.75
C ALA A 24 15.30 2.75 -0.49
N ARG A 25 15.75 1.49 -0.51
CA ARG A 25 15.70 0.62 0.67
C ARG A 25 16.55 1.13 1.84
N SER A 26 17.74 1.64 1.56
CA SER A 26 18.58 2.27 2.59
C SER A 26 17.91 3.53 3.17
N ALA A 27 17.29 4.36 2.33
CA ALA A 27 16.56 5.57 2.76
C ALA A 27 15.33 5.22 3.62
N LEU A 28 14.51 4.24 3.20
CA LEU A 28 13.40 3.74 4.01
C LEU A 28 13.88 3.17 5.35
N GLY A 29 15.01 2.45 5.36
CA GLY A 29 15.64 1.95 6.58
C GLY A 29 16.14 3.06 7.51
N ALA A 30 16.65 4.16 6.97
CA ALA A 30 17.01 5.35 7.76
C ALA A 30 15.78 6.00 8.39
N LEU A 31 14.70 6.16 7.62
CA LEU A 31 13.43 6.65 8.14
C LEU A 31 12.85 5.72 9.23
N ALA A 32 12.94 4.41 9.05
CA ALA A 32 12.48 3.43 10.04
C ALA A 32 13.28 3.50 11.34
N ARG A 33 14.61 3.69 11.27
CA ARG A 33 15.44 3.92 12.46
C ARG A 33 15.04 5.20 13.18
N PHE A 34 14.89 6.30 12.45
CA PHE A 34 14.41 7.56 13.01
C PHE A 34 13.06 7.41 13.72
N CYS A 35 12.16 6.58 13.21
CA CYS A 35 10.87 6.30 13.84
C CYS A 35 10.96 5.50 15.15
N GLY A 36 12.09 4.88 15.44
CA GLY A 36 12.38 4.27 16.75
C GLY A 36 13.00 5.22 17.77
N GLU A 37 13.41 6.42 17.35
CA GLU A 37 13.97 7.44 18.24
C GLU A 37 12.88 8.14 19.07
N PRO A 38 13.24 8.75 20.22
CA PRO A 38 12.35 9.61 21.01
C PRO A 38 11.62 10.66 20.17
N GLU A 39 10.44 11.08 20.62
CA GLU A 39 9.57 11.98 19.86
C GLU A 39 10.19 13.35 19.58
N ASP A 40 11.03 13.83 20.50
CA ASP A 40 11.79 15.08 20.42
C ASP A 40 13.13 14.95 19.68
N ALA A 41 13.53 13.73 19.28
CA ALA A 41 14.77 13.52 18.54
C ALA A 41 14.69 14.21 17.17
N PRO A 42 15.71 15.00 16.79
CA PRO A 42 15.73 15.68 15.50
C PRO A 42 15.83 14.66 14.36
N ALA A 43 15.08 14.91 13.28
CA ALA A 43 15.20 14.12 12.07
C ALA A 43 16.59 14.28 11.44
N PRO A 44 17.30 13.18 11.12
CA PRO A 44 18.55 13.26 10.38
C PRO A 44 18.37 13.99 9.03
N PRO A 45 19.38 14.72 8.53
CA PRO A 45 19.28 15.46 7.26
C PRO A 45 18.81 14.60 6.08
N GLU A 46 19.24 13.34 6.02
CA GLU A 46 18.83 12.37 5.00
C GLU A 46 17.34 12.01 5.08
N VAL A 47 16.77 11.97 6.29
CA VAL A 47 15.33 11.75 6.50
C VAL A 47 14.54 13.00 6.09
N VAL A 48 15.04 14.18 6.46
CA VAL A 48 14.41 15.45 6.06
C VAL A 48 14.45 15.65 4.54
N ALA A 49 15.50 15.16 3.88
CA ALA A 49 15.65 15.25 2.43
C ALA A 49 14.53 14.51 1.67
N GLU A 50 14.03 13.40 2.23
CA GLU A 50 12.90 12.64 1.68
C GLU A 50 11.58 13.40 1.73
N PHE A 51 11.42 14.38 2.63
CA PHE A 51 10.18 15.14 2.71
C PHE A 51 10.07 16.18 1.58
N PRO A 52 8.87 16.37 1.02
CA PRO A 52 8.61 17.45 0.07
C PRO A 52 9.07 18.79 0.65
N ALA A 53 9.71 19.63 -0.18
CA ALA A 53 10.36 20.86 0.28
C ALA A 53 9.44 21.75 1.14
N ALA A 54 8.17 21.86 0.75
CA ALA A 54 7.14 22.62 1.45
C ALA A 54 6.81 22.07 2.86
N LEU A 55 7.02 20.77 3.09
CA LEU A 55 6.66 20.09 4.34
C LEU A 55 7.87 19.79 5.25
N ARG A 56 9.10 20.06 4.80
CA ARG A 56 10.32 19.82 5.60
C ARG A 56 10.31 20.49 6.96
N ARG A 57 9.69 21.67 7.10
CA ARG A 57 9.59 22.39 8.40
C ARG A 57 8.42 21.91 9.27
N GLU A 58 7.45 21.23 8.67
CA GLU A 58 6.20 20.80 9.31
C GLU A 58 6.12 19.28 9.52
N HIS A 59 7.14 18.53 9.11
CA HIS A 59 7.16 17.06 9.17
C HIS A 59 6.82 16.49 10.55
N HIS A 60 7.21 17.18 11.63
CA HIS A 60 6.90 16.79 13.01
C HIS A 60 5.39 16.66 13.27
N ARG A 61 4.55 17.46 12.60
CA ARG A 61 3.08 17.39 12.72
C ARG A 61 2.50 16.06 12.25
N PHE A 62 3.24 15.34 11.41
CA PHE A 62 2.84 14.09 10.77
C PHE A 62 3.72 12.92 11.20
N ARG A 63 4.59 13.09 12.22
CA ARG A 63 5.57 12.09 12.65
C ARG A 63 4.89 10.76 12.94
N LYS A 64 3.78 10.76 13.67
CA LYS A 64 3.05 9.56 14.07
C LYS A 64 2.63 8.74 12.85
N GLU A 65 1.86 9.34 11.94
CA GLU A 65 1.32 8.63 10.78
C GLU A 65 2.41 8.25 9.76
N LEU A 66 3.42 9.10 9.61
CA LEU A 66 4.61 8.80 8.81
C LEU A 66 5.32 7.55 9.36
N CYS A 67 5.54 7.50 10.67
CA CYS A 67 6.28 6.43 11.31
C CYS A 67 5.51 5.12 11.38
N GLU A 68 4.22 5.15 11.72
CA GLU A 68 3.36 3.97 11.68
C GLU A 68 3.41 3.29 10.30
N ARG A 69 3.32 4.09 9.23
CA ARG A 69 3.35 3.59 7.86
C ARG A 69 4.75 3.11 7.44
N THR A 70 5.79 3.86 7.79
CA THR A 70 7.19 3.49 7.55
C THR A 70 7.53 2.16 8.21
N LEU A 71 7.17 1.97 9.48
CA LEU A 71 7.51 0.76 10.23
C LEU A 71 6.79 -0.48 9.67
N ARG A 72 5.53 -0.34 9.24
CA ARG A 72 4.81 -1.39 8.52
C ARG A 72 5.52 -1.77 7.22
N ALA A 73 5.88 -0.78 6.40
CA ALA A 73 6.58 -1.00 5.14
C ALA A 73 7.96 -1.62 5.34
N TRP A 74 8.71 -1.14 6.33
CA TRP A 74 10.02 -1.68 6.68
C TRP A 74 9.92 -3.15 7.11
N GLY A 75 8.89 -3.52 7.87
CA GLY A 75 8.60 -4.91 8.23
C GLY A 75 8.38 -5.82 7.01
N VAL A 76 7.87 -5.28 5.90
CA VAL A 76 7.65 -6.02 4.65
C VAL A 76 8.95 -6.18 3.84
N VAL A 77 9.76 -5.12 3.74
CA VAL A 77 10.86 -5.08 2.75
C VAL A 77 12.24 -5.41 3.31
N ARG A 78 12.48 -5.28 4.62
CA ARG A 78 13.84 -5.32 5.20
C ARG A 78 14.60 -6.61 4.92
N ASP A 79 13.90 -7.76 4.98
CA ASP A 79 14.48 -9.10 4.84
C ASP A 79 14.17 -9.70 3.45
N ARG A 80 13.52 -8.94 2.57
CA ARG A 80 13.10 -9.40 1.24
C ARG A 80 14.25 -9.22 0.23
N PRO A 81 14.50 -10.20 -0.65
CA PRO A 81 15.34 -9.99 -1.83
C PRO A 81 14.86 -8.78 -2.65
N LEU A 82 15.79 -8.07 -3.29
CA LEU A 82 15.43 -7.04 -4.27
C LEU A 82 14.74 -7.71 -5.47
N ALA A 83 13.58 -7.19 -5.84
CA ALA A 83 12.87 -7.60 -7.05
C ALA A 83 13.47 -6.92 -8.30
N ALA A 84 13.04 -7.36 -9.48
CA ALA A 84 13.24 -6.59 -10.70
C ALA A 84 12.51 -5.24 -10.61
N SER A 85 13.02 -4.23 -11.32
CA SER A 85 12.42 -2.88 -11.34
C SER A 85 11.06 -2.82 -12.06
N ASP A 86 10.82 -3.72 -13.01
CA ASP A 86 9.52 -3.93 -13.67
C ASP A 86 9.17 -5.42 -13.59
N PRO A 87 8.69 -5.89 -12.42
CA PRO A 87 8.35 -7.29 -12.25
C PRO A 87 7.13 -7.65 -13.10
N GLY A 88 7.01 -8.91 -13.52
CA GLY A 88 5.76 -9.38 -14.12
C GLY A 88 4.60 -9.30 -13.13
N LEU A 89 3.36 -9.25 -13.65
CA LEU A 89 2.14 -9.20 -12.84
C LEU A 89 2.08 -10.26 -11.72
N PRO A 90 2.52 -11.52 -11.90
CA PRO A 90 2.54 -12.50 -10.81
C PRO A 90 3.35 -12.04 -9.58
N ALA A 91 4.56 -11.50 -9.80
CA ALA A 91 5.42 -11.01 -8.73
C ALA A 91 4.89 -9.71 -8.09
N ALA A 92 4.26 -8.84 -8.90
CA ALA A 92 3.57 -7.67 -8.39
C ALA A 92 2.38 -8.04 -7.49
N LEU A 93 1.64 -9.11 -7.81
CA LEU A 93 0.55 -9.60 -6.97
C LEU A 93 1.04 -10.20 -5.65
N ASP A 94 2.22 -10.82 -5.62
CA ASP A 94 2.85 -11.24 -4.37
C ASP A 94 3.27 -10.04 -3.51
N GLN A 95 3.89 -9.02 -4.12
CA GLN A 95 4.20 -7.76 -3.43
C GLN A 95 2.93 -7.08 -2.89
N ALA A 96 1.86 -7.01 -3.70
CA ALA A 96 0.57 -6.48 -3.28
C ALA A 96 -0.01 -7.27 -2.10
N THR A 97 0.16 -8.59 -2.07
CA THR A 97 -0.28 -9.42 -0.95
C THR A 97 0.38 -9.00 0.36
N ASP A 98 1.70 -8.89 0.35
CA ASP A 98 2.46 -8.56 1.55
C ASP A 98 2.20 -7.12 2.03
N LEU A 99 2.07 -6.17 1.10
CA LEU A 99 1.69 -4.80 1.42
C LEU A 99 0.26 -4.72 1.99
N PHE A 100 -0.69 -5.44 1.40
CA PHE A 100 -2.07 -5.46 1.87
C PHE A 100 -2.18 -6.08 3.28
N ASP A 101 -1.50 -7.20 3.52
CA ASP A 101 -1.45 -7.86 4.83
C ASP A 101 -0.80 -6.95 5.90
N ALA A 102 0.09 -6.03 5.49
CA ALA A 102 0.68 -4.99 6.34
C ALA A 102 -0.20 -3.73 6.49
N GLY A 103 -1.38 -3.68 5.88
CA GLY A 103 -2.28 -2.52 5.91
C GLY A 103 -1.82 -1.32 5.09
N LEU A 104 -0.96 -1.54 4.08
CA LEU A 104 -0.41 -0.54 3.18
C LEU A 104 -1.27 -0.41 1.92
N TYR A 105 -2.56 -0.11 2.12
CA TYR A 105 -3.56 -0.21 1.07
C TYR A 105 -3.36 0.80 -0.07
N PHE A 106 -2.91 2.02 0.24
CA PHE A 106 -2.60 2.98 -0.80
C PHE A 106 -1.34 2.60 -1.59
N GLU A 107 -0.33 1.94 -1.01
CA GLU A 107 0.79 1.38 -1.79
C GLU A 107 0.32 0.23 -2.71
N VAL A 108 -0.66 -0.57 -2.29
CA VAL A 108 -1.26 -1.60 -3.15
C VAL A 108 -1.93 -0.97 -4.37
N HIS A 109 -2.64 0.15 -4.19
CA HIS A 109 -3.20 0.93 -5.29
C HIS A 109 -2.11 1.38 -6.27
N GLU A 110 -1.10 2.10 -5.76
CA GLU A 110 -0.01 2.65 -6.57
C GLU A 110 0.79 1.55 -7.29
N LEU A 111 1.00 0.40 -6.64
CA LEU A 111 1.69 -0.75 -7.23
C LEU A 111 0.91 -1.37 -8.39
N LEU A 112 -0.41 -1.52 -8.26
CA LEU A 112 -1.24 -2.23 -9.25
C LEU A 112 -1.73 -1.32 -10.39
N GLU A 113 -1.77 0.00 -10.21
CA GLU A 113 -2.25 0.96 -11.21
C GLU A 113 -1.52 0.83 -12.57
N PRO A 114 -0.17 0.73 -12.65
CA PRO A 114 0.52 0.58 -13.92
C PRO A 114 0.13 -0.70 -14.68
N TYR A 115 -0.16 -1.80 -13.96
CA TYR A 115 -0.62 -3.06 -14.57
C TYR A 115 -2.06 -2.93 -15.05
N TRP A 116 -2.92 -2.27 -14.27
CA TRP A 116 -4.30 -1.99 -14.67
C TRP A 116 -4.34 -1.15 -15.95
N MET A 117 -3.50 -0.11 -16.04
CA MET A 117 -3.42 0.77 -17.20
C MET A 117 -3.09 0.02 -18.49
N ARG A 118 -2.18 -0.96 -18.43
CA ARG A 118 -1.75 -1.78 -19.58
C ARG A 118 -2.65 -2.98 -19.87
N ALA A 119 -3.49 -3.39 -18.92
CA ALA A 119 -4.36 -4.55 -19.06
C ALA A 119 -5.61 -4.26 -19.92
N GLY A 120 -6.13 -5.31 -20.55
CA GLY A 120 -7.42 -5.34 -21.25
C GLY A 120 -8.35 -6.46 -20.75
N GLY A 121 -9.61 -6.40 -21.15
CA GLY A 121 -10.61 -7.44 -20.88
C GLY A 121 -10.76 -7.81 -19.40
N ALA A 122 -10.88 -9.12 -19.12
CA ALA A 122 -11.10 -9.64 -17.78
C ALA A 122 -9.97 -9.31 -16.78
N THR A 123 -8.72 -9.23 -17.26
CA THR A 123 -7.57 -8.84 -16.44
C THR A 123 -7.71 -7.41 -15.94
N ARG A 124 -8.11 -6.48 -16.81
CA ARG A 124 -8.32 -5.08 -16.43
C ARG A 124 -9.43 -4.93 -15.40
N GLU A 125 -10.54 -5.63 -15.58
CA GLU A 125 -11.66 -5.62 -14.62
C GLU A 125 -11.26 -6.20 -13.25
N ALA A 126 -10.52 -7.31 -13.24
CA ALA A 126 -10.03 -7.93 -12.01
C ALA A 126 -9.07 -7.00 -11.25
N LEU A 127 -8.12 -6.37 -11.96
CA LEU A 127 -7.21 -5.39 -11.38
C LEU A 127 -7.95 -4.15 -10.87
N GLN A 128 -8.96 -3.66 -11.61
CA GLN A 128 -9.81 -2.57 -11.14
C GLN A 128 -10.51 -2.92 -9.83
N GLY A 129 -11.02 -4.15 -9.71
CA GLY A 129 -11.63 -4.65 -8.48
C GLY A 129 -10.66 -4.63 -7.30
N LEU A 130 -9.44 -5.16 -7.47
CA LEU A 130 -8.41 -5.16 -6.42
C LEU A 130 -7.98 -3.75 -6.01
N ILE A 131 -7.82 -2.84 -6.98
CA ILE A 131 -7.50 -1.43 -6.74
C ILE A 131 -8.62 -0.75 -5.95
N GLN A 132 -9.88 -0.90 -6.35
CA GLN A 132 -11.02 -0.33 -5.62
C GLN A 132 -11.11 -0.87 -4.19
N ILE A 133 -10.87 -2.16 -3.99
CA ILE A 133 -10.82 -2.76 -2.65
C ILE A 133 -9.72 -2.11 -1.80
N ALA A 134 -8.52 -1.95 -2.34
CA ALA A 134 -7.41 -1.31 -1.63
C ALA A 134 -7.75 0.13 -1.24
N VAL A 135 -8.28 0.94 -2.17
CA VAL A 135 -8.72 2.30 -1.86
C VAL A 135 -9.87 2.31 -0.83
N GLY A 136 -10.80 1.35 -0.91
CA GLY A 136 -11.87 1.17 0.07
C GLY A 136 -11.35 0.95 1.49
N PHE A 137 -10.34 0.10 1.67
CA PHE A 137 -9.69 -0.07 2.96
C PHE A 137 -8.89 1.17 3.39
N GLN A 138 -8.28 1.90 2.46
CA GLN A 138 -7.63 3.18 2.75
C GLN A 138 -8.65 4.23 3.27
N HIS A 139 -9.86 4.25 2.71
CA HIS A 139 -10.96 5.08 3.21
C HIS A 139 -11.40 4.65 4.61
N LEU A 140 -11.51 3.35 4.84
CA LEU A 140 -11.91 2.80 6.15
C LEU A 140 -10.93 3.21 7.25
N VAL A 141 -9.62 3.05 7.04
CA VAL A 141 -8.60 3.46 8.03
C VAL A 141 -8.53 4.98 8.22
N ASN A 142 -8.97 5.77 7.23
CA ASN A 142 -9.08 7.22 7.33
C ASN A 142 -10.41 7.67 7.98
N GLY A 143 -11.29 6.74 8.36
CA GLY A 143 -12.60 7.05 8.97
C GLY A 143 -13.68 7.47 7.98
N ASN A 144 -13.43 7.39 6.66
CA ASN A 144 -14.43 7.64 5.63
C ASN A 144 -15.24 6.37 5.35
N LEU A 145 -16.20 6.07 6.23
CA LEU A 145 -17.01 4.85 6.16
C LEU A 145 -17.88 4.77 4.90
N GLU A 146 -18.46 5.89 4.47
CA GLU A 146 -19.33 5.92 3.29
C GLU A 146 -18.55 5.62 2.01
N GLY A 147 -17.41 6.29 1.81
CA GLY A 147 -16.53 6.04 0.69
C GLY A 147 -15.92 4.63 0.73
N ALA A 148 -15.59 4.13 1.92
CA ALA A 148 -15.12 2.75 2.10
C ALA A 148 -16.16 1.74 1.64
N ARG A 149 -17.41 1.84 2.11
CA ARG A 149 -18.48 0.92 1.74
C ARG A 149 -18.68 0.86 0.24
N MET A 150 -18.82 2.02 -0.41
CA MET A 150 -19.03 2.11 -1.85
C MET A 150 -17.93 1.38 -2.64
N LEU A 151 -16.66 1.68 -2.34
CA LEU A 151 -15.52 1.09 -3.05
C LEU A 151 -15.35 -0.40 -2.76
N LEU A 152 -15.60 -0.85 -1.53
CA LEU A 152 -15.49 -2.26 -1.16
C LEU A 152 -16.61 -3.10 -1.81
N GLU A 153 -17.83 -2.56 -1.92
CA GLU A 153 -18.94 -3.21 -2.63
C GLU A 153 -18.65 -3.33 -4.13
N GLU A 154 -18.31 -2.22 -4.79
CA GLU A 154 -18.00 -2.19 -6.22
C GLU A 154 -16.79 -3.05 -6.58
N GLY A 155 -15.69 -2.90 -5.82
CA GLY A 155 -14.47 -3.63 -6.06
C GLY A 155 -14.65 -5.14 -5.88
N SER A 156 -15.43 -5.56 -4.88
CA SER A 156 -15.76 -6.96 -4.68
C SER A 156 -16.65 -7.51 -5.80
N ALA A 157 -17.60 -6.72 -6.32
CA ALA A 157 -18.40 -7.12 -7.49
C ALA A 157 -17.56 -7.33 -8.75
N LYS A 158 -16.52 -6.53 -8.95
CA LYS A 158 -15.60 -6.71 -10.09
C LYS A 158 -14.67 -7.91 -9.92
N ALA A 159 -14.23 -8.20 -8.69
CA ALA A 159 -13.31 -9.29 -8.39
C ALA A 159 -14.00 -10.66 -8.31
N GLU A 160 -15.26 -10.73 -7.90
CA GLU A 160 -15.97 -12.00 -7.72
C GLU A 160 -16.08 -12.80 -9.03
N GLY A 161 -15.77 -14.09 -8.98
CA GLY A 161 -15.79 -14.98 -10.14
C GLY A 161 -14.62 -14.79 -11.11
N LYS A 162 -13.67 -13.89 -10.82
CA LYS A 162 -12.49 -13.67 -11.65
C LYS A 162 -11.30 -14.50 -11.19
N ARG A 163 -10.44 -14.82 -12.16
CA ARG A 163 -9.09 -15.32 -11.91
C ARG A 163 -8.07 -14.35 -12.49
N LEU A 164 -6.98 -14.14 -11.76
CA LEU A 164 -5.89 -13.25 -12.18
C LEU A 164 -4.57 -13.96 -11.93
N GLU A 165 -3.81 -14.24 -12.99
CA GLU A 165 -2.53 -14.99 -12.91
C GLU A 165 -2.67 -16.30 -12.09
N GLY A 166 -3.73 -17.06 -12.33
CA GLY A 166 -4.03 -18.31 -11.63
C GLY A 166 -4.70 -18.15 -10.26
N ARG A 167 -4.71 -16.95 -9.66
CA ARG A 167 -5.34 -16.67 -8.36
C ARG A 167 -6.85 -16.55 -8.50
N ASP A 168 -7.62 -17.30 -7.70
CA ASP A 168 -9.06 -17.11 -7.59
C ASP A 168 -9.36 -15.97 -6.61
N LEU A 169 -10.04 -14.94 -7.10
CA LEU A 169 -10.36 -13.75 -6.30
C LEU A 169 -11.69 -13.88 -5.55
N SER A 170 -12.48 -14.92 -5.81
CA SER A 170 -13.85 -15.06 -5.29
C SER A 170 -13.90 -15.21 -3.77
N GLY A 171 -12.97 -15.95 -3.19
CA GLY A 171 -12.85 -16.09 -1.73
C GLY A 171 -12.60 -14.75 -1.05
N PHE A 172 -11.67 -13.97 -1.60
CA PHE A 172 -11.33 -12.64 -1.10
C PHE A 172 -12.47 -11.65 -1.29
N ALA A 173 -13.08 -11.59 -2.48
CA ALA A 173 -14.21 -10.71 -2.76
C ALA A 173 -15.38 -10.93 -1.79
N ARG A 174 -15.73 -12.19 -1.51
CA ARG A 174 -16.77 -12.51 -0.52
C ARG A 174 -16.38 -12.08 0.89
N ALA A 175 -15.12 -12.30 1.29
CA ALA A 175 -14.64 -11.87 2.60
C ALA A 175 -14.67 -10.34 2.75
N VAL A 176 -14.32 -9.59 1.70
CA VAL A 176 -14.41 -8.13 1.68
C VAL A 176 -15.85 -7.63 1.84
N ARG A 177 -16.83 -8.26 1.18
CA ARG A 177 -18.24 -7.88 1.37
C ARG A 177 -18.72 -8.08 2.80
N VAL A 178 -18.25 -9.11 3.49
CA VAL A 178 -18.59 -9.35 4.90
C VAL A 178 -17.83 -8.40 5.84
N ALA A 179 -16.61 -8.00 5.48
CA ALA A 179 -15.78 -7.08 6.26
C ALA A 179 -16.44 -5.72 6.54
N VAL A 180 -17.23 -5.23 5.57
CA VAL A 180 -17.98 -3.96 5.65
C VAL A 180 -18.91 -3.91 6.88
N ALA A 181 -19.33 -5.07 7.41
CA ALA A 181 -20.23 -5.16 8.57
C ALA A 181 -19.53 -5.37 9.93
N PHE A 182 -18.28 -5.84 9.97
CA PHE A 182 -17.68 -6.39 11.20
C PHE A 182 -16.24 -5.95 11.53
N ALA A 183 -15.65 -4.99 10.81
CA ALA A 183 -14.27 -4.55 11.01
C ALA A 183 -13.22 -5.70 10.96
N VAL A 184 -13.51 -6.74 10.16
CA VAL A 184 -12.58 -7.85 9.89
C VAL A 184 -11.79 -7.52 8.62
N PHE A 185 -10.46 -7.57 8.67
CA PHE A 185 -9.60 -7.34 7.49
C PHE A 185 -9.29 -8.68 6.80
N PRO A 186 -9.81 -8.93 5.58
CA PRO A 186 -9.53 -10.18 4.86
C PRO A 186 -8.08 -10.22 4.38
N ARG A 187 -7.51 -11.42 4.20
CA ARG A 187 -6.18 -11.60 3.61
C ARG A 187 -6.25 -11.52 2.09
N PHE A 188 -5.23 -10.91 1.47
CA PHE A 188 -5.16 -10.77 0.01
C PHE A 188 -4.94 -12.14 -0.70
N PRO A 189 -5.42 -12.34 -1.95
CA PRO A 189 -5.27 -13.62 -2.67
C PRO A 189 -3.81 -14.02 -2.95
N ARG A 190 -3.45 -15.26 -2.57
CA ARG A 190 -2.14 -15.86 -2.84
C ARG A 190 -2.16 -16.77 -4.07
N GLY A 191 -1.02 -16.86 -4.76
CA GLY A 191 -0.76 -17.90 -5.76
C GLY A 191 -0.58 -19.25 -5.09
N GLY A 192 -1.04 -20.32 -5.74
CA GLY A 192 -0.74 -21.70 -5.37
C GLY A 192 0.57 -22.18 -5.96
#